data_AF-A0A0E0HV53-F1
#
_entry.id   AF-A0A0E0HV53-F1
#
_cell.length_a   1.000
_cell.length_b   1.000
_cell.length_c   1.000
_cell.angle_alpha   90.00
_cell.angle_beta   90.00
_cell.angle_gamma   90.00
#
_symmetry.space_group_name_H-M   'P 1'
#
loop_
_entity.id
_entity.type
_entity.pdbx_description
1 polymer ?
#
loop_
_entity_poly.entity_id
_entity_poly.type
_entity_poly.pdbx_seq_one_letter_code
_entity_poly.pdbx_strand_id
1 'polypeptide(L)'
;MSGGGGEVEAAAEAAPLLVPHDPQPAVGAEVRRQVGLAAPLVACSLLQYSLQVVSVMFAGHLGELSLSGASVASSFANVTGFSVLLGMGSALDTFCGQSYGAKQYDMLGTHAQRAIFVLMLMGVPLAFVLAFAGQILIALGQNPEISSEAGLYAVWLIPGLFAYGLLQCLTKFLQTQNIVHPLVVCSGATLYWAFEMVVLLAGFLPNPKLETSILSISLNTMWMVYTIPSGLSSAISIRVSNELGARNPQAARLSVFVSGIMCLTEGILVAIITVLVRDIWGYLYSNEEEVVKYVAAMMPILALSDFMDGIQCTLSGAARGCGWQKVCSVINLCSYYTIGIPSAVTFAFVLKIGGKGLWLGIICAMTVQILALVVMLLRTSWNEEWRSQDLEMGGAIYETWLKRPGLEFRLNDPTVKGEEATEIWLSELKTAKILEEHYWWWQK
;
A
#
# COMPACT_ATOMS: atom_id res chain seq x y z
N MET A 1 51.54 -27.17 34.00
CA MET A 1 51.28 -27.45 32.57
C MET A 1 49.92 -26.87 32.24
N SER A 2 49.91 -25.59 31.89
CA SER A 2 48.74 -24.83 31.44
C SER A 2 48.97 -24.48 29.97
N GLY A 3 48.12 -24.94 29.08
CA GLY A 3 48.24 -24.67 27.66
C GLY A 3 47.16 -25.45 26.91
N GLY A 4 46.05 -24.78 26.62
CA GLY A 4 44.92 -25.39 25.90
C GLY A 4 43.70 -24.47 25.76
N GLY A 5 43.60 -23.41 26.57
CA GLY A 5 42.50 -22.44 26.46
C GLY A 5 42.69 -21.34 25.41
N GLY A 6 43.93 -21.07 24.98
CA GLY A 6 44.25 -19.90 24.15
C GLY A 6 43.97 -20.04 22.64
N GLU A 7 43.84 -21.25 22.11
CA GLU A 7 43.62 -21.47 20.67
C GLU A 7 42.14 -21.40 20.26
N VAL A 8 41.22 -21.65 21.19
CA VAL A 8 39.77 -21.55 20.92
C VAL A 8 39.28 -20.09 21.01
N GLU A 9 39.87 -19.27 21.88
CA GLU A 9 39.61 -17.82 21.91
C GLU A 9 40.25 -17.10 20.71
N ALA A 10 41.43 -17.53 20.25
CA ALA A 10 42.08 -16.94 19.08
C ALA A 10 41.36 -17.25 17.74
N ALA A 11 40.60 -18.34 17.66
CA ALA A 11 39.80 -18.66 16.47
C ALA A 11 38.46 -17.90 16.41
N ALA A 12 37.97 -17.37 17.54
CA ALA A 12 36.75 -16.57 17.59
C ALA A 12 36.97 -15.08 17.26
N GLU A 13 38.22 -14.60 17.32
CA GLU A 13 38.58 -13.19 17.06
C GLU A 13 39.00 -12.91 15.60
N ALA A 14 39.10 -13.94 14.75
CA ALA A 14 39.58 -13.82 13.38
C ALA A 14 38.45 -13.87 12.33
N ALA A 15 37.41 -13.03 12.46
CA ALA A 15 36.56 -12.69 11.32
C ALA A 15 35.72 -11.40 11.52
N PRO A 16 36.26 -10.21 11.22
CA PRO A 16 35.48 -9.26 10.47
C PRO A 16 35.67 -9.64 8.99
N LEU A 17 34.77 -10.48 8.46
CA LEU A 17 34.52 -10.44 7.02
C LEU A 17 34.05 -9.01 6.74
N LEU A 18 35.00 -8.16 6.35
CA LEU A 18 34.75 -6.89 5.69
C LEU A 18 33.94 -7.22 4.45
N VAL A 19 32.62 -7.23 4.61
CA VAL A 19 31.69 -7.11 3.49
C VAL A 19 32.20 -5.89 2.72
N PRO A 20 32.58 -6.03 1.44
CA PRO A 20 33.00 -4.89 0.65
C PRO A 20 31.91 -3.84 0.79
N HIS A 21 32.23 -2.68 1.34
CA HIS A 21 31.32 -1.54 1.31
C HIS A 21 31.17 -1.21 -0.17
N ASP A 22 30.06 -1.63 -0.78
CA ASP A 22 29.63 -1.02 -2.04
C ASP A 22 29.63 0.50 -1.82
N PRO A 23 30.20 1.27 -2.74
CA PRO A 23 30.21 2.73 -2.61
C PRO A 23 28.77 3.18 -2.38
N GLN A 24 28.55 3.95 -1.31
CA GLN A 24 27.22 4.44 -0.95
C GLN A 24 26.54 4.95 -2.22
N PRO A 25 25.30 4.50 -2.53
CA PRO A 25 24.61 5.01 -3.71
C PRO A 25 24.59 6.53 -3.59
N ALA A 26 25.10 7.23 -4.61
CA ALA A 26 25.04 8.68 -4.59
C ALA A 26 23.57 9.10 -4.45
N VAL A 27 23.28 10.11 -3.62
CA VAL A 27 21.91 10.61 -3.39
C VAL A 27 21.18 10.84 -4.71
N GLY A 28 21.85 11.40 -5.72
CA GLY A 28 21.27 11.62 -7.05
C GLY A 28 20.90 10.34 -7.81
N ALA A 29 21.65 9.25 -7.62
CA ALA A 29 21.32 7.95 -8.22
C ALA A 29 20.07 7.34 -7.56
N GLU A 30 19.94 7.48 -6.23
CA GLU A 30 18.75 7.01 -5.52
C GLU A 30 17.51 7.84 -5.87
N VAL A 31 17.63 9.17 -5.96
CA VAL A 31 16.56 10.04 -6.47
C VAL A 31 16.12 9.59 -7.86
N ARG A 32 17.06 9.33 -8.78
CA ARG A 32 16.73 8.90 -10.14
C ARG A 32 15.98 7.55 -10.16
N ARG A 33 16.39 6.59 -9.33
CA ARG A 33 15.71 5.29 -9.21
C ARG A 33 14.29 5.45 -8.65
N GLN A 34 14.13 6.24 -7.59
CA GLN A 34 12.81 6.48 -6.99
C GLN A 34 11.87 7.23 -7.91
N VAL A 35 12.34 8.29 -8.58
CA VAL A 35 11.53 9.03 -9.57
C VAL A 35 11.16 8.13 -10.76
N GLY A 36 12.10 7.29 -11.22
CA GLY A 36 11.87 6.33 -12.30
C GLY A 36 10.78 5.29 -11.98
N LEU A 37 10.57 4.98 -10.70
CA LEU A 37 9.47 4.13 -10.24
C LEU A 37 8.20 4.95 -9.93
N ALA A 38 8.34 6.06 -9.22
CA ALA A 38 7.21 6.86 -8.74
C ALA A 38 6.44 7.46 -9.92
N ALA A 39 7.09 8.05 -10.92
CA ALA A 39 6.41 8.69 -12.05
C ALA A 39 5.43 7.77 -12.80
N PRO A 40 5.81 6.55 -13.25
CA PRO A 40 4.86 5.64 -13.89
C PRO A 40 3.81 5.12 -12.91
N LEU A 41 4.12 4.97 -11.62
CA LEU A 41 3.13 4.56 -10.61
C LEU A 41 2.08 5.64 -10.36
N VAL A 42 2.49 6.90 -10.27
CA VAL A 42 1.58 8.06 -10.18
C VAL A 42 0.70 8.12 -11.43
N ALA A 43 1.28 7.98 -12.62
CA ALA A 43 0.52 7.94 -13.87
C ALA A 43 -0.51 6.80 -13.88
N CYS A 44 -0.11 5.60 -13.48
CA CYS A 44 -1.00 4.44 -13.37
C CYS A 44 -2.16 4.70 -12.40
N SER A 45 -1.88 5.23 -11.20
CA SER A 45 -2.91 5.56 -10.20
C SER A 45 -3.87 6.64 -10.70
N LEU A 46 -3.36 7.68 -11.36
CA LEU A 46 -4.19 8.72 -11.97
C LEU A 46 -5.13 8.15 -13.03
N LEU A 47 -4.62 7.30 -13.92
CA LEU A 47 -5.41 6.67 -14.98
C LEU A 47 -6.50 5.75 -14.39
N GLN A 48 -6.17 4.95 -13.37
CA GLN A 48 -7.12 4.08 -12.70
C GLN A 48 -8.21 4.88 -11.96
N TYR A 49 -7.83 5.98 -11.30
CA TYR A 49 -8.80 6.84 -10.62
C TYR A 49 -9.74 7.54 -11.62
N SER A 50 -9.20 8.02 -12.74
CA SER A 50 -9.98 8.69 -13.79
C SER A 50 -11.14 7.83 -14.31
N LEU A 51 -10.96 6.50 -14.38
CA LEU A 51 -12.04 5.57 -14.76
C LEU A 51 -13.26 5.67 -13.84
N GLN A 52 -13.04 5.79 -12.53
CA GLN A 52 -14.11 5.89 -11.54
C GLN A 52 -14.84 7.23 -11.67
N VAL A 53 -14.10 8.32 -11.87
CA VAL A 53 -14.66 9.67 -12.09
C VAL A 53 -15.62 9.68 -13.28
N VAL A 54 -15.15 9.15 -14.42
CA VAL A 54 -15.94 9.10 -15.64
C VAL A 54 -17.21 8.27 -15.44
N SER A 55 -17.12 7.12 -14.78
CA SER A 55 -18.28 6.26 -14.51
C SER A 55 -19.36 6.96 -13.68
N VAL A 56 -18.97 7.72 -12.66
CA VAL A 56 -19.89 8.48 -11.80
C VAL A 56 -20.51 9.68 -12.54
N MET A 57 -19.73 10.38 -13.37
CA MET A 57 -20.25 11.48 -14.20
C MET A 57 -21.40 11.03 -15.11
N PHE A 58 -21.32 9.80 -15.64
CA PHE A 58 -22.37 9.23 -16.49
C PHE A 58 -23.62 8.87 -15.72
N ALA A 59 -23.47 8.29 -14.51
CA ALA A 59 -24.61 8.06 -13.63
C ALA A 59 -25.34 9.38 -13.31
N GLY A 60 -24.61 10.50 -13.26
CA GLY A 60 -25.14 11.86 -13.15
C GLY A 60 -26.16 12.24 -14.22
N HIS A 61 -25.95 11.82 -15.46
CA HIS A 61 -26.85 12.14 -16.57
C HIS A 61 -28.17 11.36 -16.53
N LEU A 62 -28.26 10.28 -15.74
CA LEU A 62 -29.48 9.50 -15.56
C LEU A 62 -30.44 10.11 -14.52
N GLY A 63 -30.01 11.16 -13.82
CA GLY A 63 -30.78 11.86 -12.78
C GLY A 63 -30.12 11.81 -11.40
N GLU A 64 -30.64 12.62 -10.48
CA GLU A 64 -30.06 12.78 -9.14
C GLU A 64 -30.07 11.49 -8.31
N LEU A 65 -31.16 10.71 -8.40
CA LEU A 65 -31.31 9.45 -7.67
C LEU A 65 -30.22 8.43 -8.08
N SER A 66 -29.99 8.26 -9.38
CA SER A 66 -28.98 7.35 -9.93
C SER A 66 -27.57 7.76 -9.53
N LEU A 67 -27.29 9.07 -9.50
CA LEU A 67 -25.98 9.59 -9.09
C LEU A 67 -25.72 9.42 -7.60
N SER A 68 -26.72 9.73 -6.76
CA SER A 68 -26.63 9.51 -5.32
C SER A 68 -26.47 8.03 -5.01
N GLY A 69 -27.25 7.15 -5.66
CA GLY A 69 -27.14 5.70 -5.54
C GLY A 69 -25.74 5.18 -5.92
N ALA A 70 -25.24 5.57 -7.11
CA ALA A 70 -23.92 5.15 -7.59
C ALA A 70 -22.77 5.67 -6.72
N SER A 71 -22.85 6.92 -6.23
CA SER A 71 -21.85 7.53 -5.36
C SER A 71 -21.80 6.84 -3.99
N VAL A 72 -22.97 6.58 -3.39
CA VAL A 72 -23.08 5.88 -2.10
C VAL A 72 -22.60 4.44 -2.24
N ALA A 73 -23.01 3.74 -3.30
CA ALA A 73 -22.56 2.37 -3.57
C ALA A 73 -21.05 2.27 -3.80
N SER A 74 -20.48 3.19 -4.61
CA SER A 74 -19.04 3.25 -4.86
C SER A 74 -18.26 3.52 -3.58
N SER A 75 -18.74 4.44 -2.75
CA SER A 75 -18.12 4.75 -1.45
C SER A 75 -18.20 3.55 -0.50
N PHE A 76 -19.36 2.90 -0.41
CA PHE A 76 -19.57 1.70 0.39
C PHE A 76 -18.65 0.56 -0.09
N ALA A 77 -18.57 0.32 -1.39
CA ALA A 77 -17.75 -0.74 -1.97
C ALA A 77 -16.25 -0.47 -1.86
N ASN A 78 -15.81 0.79 -1.96
CA ASN A 78 -14.43 1.17 -1.71
C ASN A 78 -14.04 0.85 -0.26
N VAL A 79 -14.82 1.32 0.72
CA VAL A 79 -14.51 1.14 2.15
C VAL A 79 -14.58 -0.33 2.56
N THR A 80 -15.64 -1.03 2.17
CA THR A 80 -15.89 -2.40 2.65
C THR A 80 -15.16 -3.47 1.84
N GLY A 81 -14.91 -3.25 0.54
CA GLY A 81 -14.37 -4.25 -0.37
C GLY A 81 -12.98 -3.89 -0.92
N PHE A 82 -12.90 -2.88 -1.80
CA PHE A 82 -11.68 -2.60 -2.56
C PHE A 82 -10.50 -2.20 -1.67
N SER A 83 -10.71 -1.38 -0.63
CA SER A 83 -9.65 -0.99 0.32
C SER A 83 -9.10 -2.17 1.11
N VAL A 84 -9.93 -3.17 1.43
CA VAL A 84 -9.49 -4.40 2.11
C VAL A 84 -8.57 -5.22 1.18
N LEU A 85 -8.99 -5.42 -0.07
CA LEU A 85 -8.18 -6.14 -1.06
C LEU A 85 -6.88 -5.41 -1.40
N LEU A 86 -6.92 -4.08 -1.54
CA LEU A 86 -5.72 -3.25 -1.71
C LEU A 86 -4.77 -3.38 -0.52
N GLY A 87 -5.30 -3.29 0.71
CA GLY A 87 -4.54 -3.45 1.94
C GLY A 87 -3.87 -4.82 2.07
N MET A 88 -4.61 -5.90 1.82
CA MET A 88 -4.07 -7.26 1.83
C MET A 88 -3.05 -7.50 0.72
N GLY A 89 -3.31 -6.99 -0.48
CA GLY A 89 -2.38 -7.06 -1.62
C GLY A 89 -1.04 -6.37 -1.33
N SER A 90 -1.03 -5.33 -0.50
CA SER A 90 0.18 -4.61 -0.10
C SER A 90 1.20 -5.46 0.67
N ALA A 91 0.81 -6.62 1.21
CA ALA A 91 1.76 -7.57 1.80
C ALA A 91 2.77 -8.10 0.76
N LEU A 92 2.40 -8.13 -0.52
CA LEU A 92 3.31 -8.51 -1.61
C LEU A 92 4.42 -7.48 -1.82
N ASP A 93 4.25 -6.22 -1.40
CA ASP A 93 5.34 -5.23 -1.45
C ASP A 93 6.54 -5.72 -0.61
N THR A 94 6.28 -6.38 0.51
CA THR A 94 7.32 -6.99 1.36
C THR A 94 7.79 -8.32 0.79
N PHE A 95 6.88 -9.28 0.64
CA PHE A 95 7.28 -10.66 0.31
C PHE A 95 7.90 -10.77 -1.08
N CYS A 96 7.27 -10.19 -2.11
CA CYS A 96 7.84 -10.20 -3.45
C CYS A 96 9.04 -9.26 -3.55
N GLY A 97 9.01 -8.09 -2.90
CA GLY A 97 10.15 -7.17 -2.90
C GLY A 97 11.41 -7.78 -2.28
N GLN A 98 11.30 -8.38 -1.10
CA GLN A 98 12.42 -9.05 -0.45
C GLN A 98 12.91 -10.27 -1.23
N SER A 99 12.01 -11.11 -1.75
CA SER A 99 12.39 -12.25 -2.62
C SER A 99 13.11 -11.77 -3.89
N TYR A 100 12.66 -10.67 -4.50
CA TYR A 100 13.31 -10.09 -5.67
C TYR A 100 14.71 -9.54 -5.33
N GLY A 101 14.83 -8.80 -4.23
CA GLY A 101 16.10 -8.30 -3.70
C GLY A 101 17.11 -9.41 -3.40
N ALA A 102 16.63 -10.51 -2.81
CA ALA A 102 17.41 -11.70 -2.52
C ALA A 102 17.70 -12.59 -3.76
N LYS A 103 17.23 -12.19 -4.95
CA LYS A 103 17.32 -12.95 -6.21
C LYS A 103 16.65 -14.34 -6.15
N GLN A 104 15.66 -14.53 -5.28
CA GLN A 104 14.86 -15.75 -5.15
C GLN A 104 13.59 -15.68 -6.00
N TYR A 105 13.75 -15.74 -7.32
CA TYR A 105 12.64 -15.54 -8.27
C TYR A 105 11.54 -16.61 -8.18
N ASP A 106 11.87 -17.84 -7.78
CA ASP A 106 10.89 -18.91 -7.57
C ASP A 106 9.94 -18.61 -6.40
N MET A 107 10.49 -18.02 -5.32
CA MET A 107 9.71 -17.62 -4.15
C MET A 107 8.79 -16.44 -4.47
N LEU A 108 9.25 -15.49 -5.30
CA LEU A 108 8.45 -14.37 -5.78
C LEU A 108 7.17 -14.84 -6.52
N GLY A 109 7.28 -15.84 -7.41
CA GLY A 109 6.11 -16.45 -8.06
C GLY A 109 5.18 -17.17 -7.07
N THR A 110 5.76 -17.90 -6.13
CA THR A 110 5.03 -18.63 -5.09
C THR A 110 4.23 -17.69 -4.19
N HIS A 111 4.82 -16.58 -3.76
CA HIS A 111 4.15 -15.56 -2.96
C HIS A 111 2.96 -14.94 -3.71
N ALA A 112 3.14 -14.59 -4.98
CA ALA A 112 2.06 -14.03 -5.80
C ALA A 112 0.89 -15.01 -5.97
N GLN A 113 1.17 -16.29 -6.27
CA GLN A 113 0.11 -17.31 -6.42
C GLN A 113 -0.67 -17.53 -5.12
N ARG A 114 0.04 -17.61 -3.98
CA ARG A 114 -0.60 -17.75 -2.67
C ARG A 114 -1.46 -16.53 -2.34
N ALA A 115 -0.98 -15.32 -2.65
CA ALA A 115 -1.76 -14.11 -2.44
C ALA A 115 -3.00 -14.07 -3.33
N ILE A 116 -2.91 -14.47 -4.61
CA ILE A 116 -4.09 -14.59 -5.49
C ILE A 116 -5.14 -15.48 -4.84
N PHE A 117 -4.75 -16.67 -4.38
CA PHE A 117 -5.68 -17.59 -3.72
C PHE A 117 -6.33 -16.96 -2.48
N VAL A 118 -5.53 -16.33 -1.61
CA VAL A 118 -6.03 -15.68 -0.39
C VAL A 118 -6.96 -14.51 -0.69
N LEU A 119 -6.62 -13.63 -1.64
CA LEU A 119 -7.46 -12.48 -2.00
C LEU A 119 -8.76 -12.92 -2.68
N MET A 120 -8.73 -13.97 -3.50
CA MET A 120 -9.94 -14.54 -4.11
C MET A 120 -10.87 -15.16 -3.05
N LEU A 121 -10.31 -15.86 -2.05
CA LEU A 121 -11.10 -16.36 -0.93
C LEU A 121 -11.69 -15.21 -0.09
N MET A 122 -10.92 -14.16 0.17
CA MET A 122 -11.42 -12.98 0.87
C MET A 122 -12.47 -12.21 0.06
N GLY A 123 -12.42 -12.29 -1.28
CA GLY A 123 -13.45 -11.74 -2.14
C GLY A 123 -14.86 -12.28 -1.85
N VAL A 124 -14.99 -13.52 -1.34
CA VAL A 124 -16.29 -14.16 -1.04
C VAL A 124 -17.06 -13.47 0.09
N PRO A 125 -16.52 -13.31 1.33
CA PRO A 125 -17.21 -12.59 2.39
C PRO A 125 -17.44 -11.12 2.03
N LEU A 126 -16.53 -10.49 1.30
CA LEU A 126 -16.68 -9.12 0.84
C LEU A 126 -17.82 -8.98 -0.19
N ALA A 127 -17.94 -9.92 -1.14
CA ALA A 127 -19.04 -9.98 -2.09
C ALA A 127 -20.39 -10.18 -1.39
N PHE A 128 -20.43 -10.97 -0.31
CA PHE A 128 -21.63 -11.10 0.52
C PHE A 128 -22.02 -9.76 1.14
N VAL A 129 -21.08 -9.01 1.73
CA VAL A 129 -21.36 -7.67 2.26
C VAL A 129 -21.91 -6.73 1.18
N LEU A 130 -21.34 -6.75 -0.03
CA LEU A 130 -21.83 -5.94 -1.15
C LEU A 130 -23.23 -6.36 -1.62
N ALA A 131 -23.54 -7.67 -1.61
CA ALA A 131 -24.86 -8.16 -1.98
C ALA A 131 -25.98 -7.63 -1.06
N PHE A 132 -25.65 -7.35 0.20
CA PHE A 132 -26.58 -6.81 1.20
C PHE A 132 -26.43 -5.29 1.41
N ALA A 133 -25.65 -4.60 0.57
CA ALA A 133 -25.36 -3.16 0.74
C ALA A 133 -26.64 -2.33 0.87
N GLY A 134 -27.65 -2.56 0.04
CA GLY A 134 -28.92 -1.80 0.11
C GLY A 134 -29.65 -1.98 1.45
N GLN A 135 -29.69 -3.19 1.99
CA GLN A 135 -30.32 -3.46 3.29
C GLN A 135 -29.52 -2.83 4.44
N ILE A 136 -28.19 -2.90 4.37
CA ILE A 136 -27.30 -2.29 5.35
C ILE A 136 -27.49 -0.77 5.35
N LEU A 137 -27.57 -0.14 4.19
CA LEU A 137 -27.79 1.30 4.06
C LEU A 137 -29.15 1.73 4.65
N ILE A 138 -30.22 0.98 4.39
CA ILE A 138 -31.54 1.21 5.02
C ILE A 138 -31.42 1.10 6.54
N ALA A 139 -30.73 0.08 7.04
CA ALA A 139 -30.52 -0.11 8.48
C ALA A 139 -29.70 1.02 9.13
N LEU A 140 -28.81 1.66 8.37
CA LEU A 140 -28.05 2.84 8.79
C LEU A 140 -28.85 4.15 8.70
N GLY A 141 -30.12 4.10 8.28
CA GLY A 141 -31.02 5.25 8.21
C GLY A 141 -30.92 6.06 6.92
N GLN A 142 -30.32 5.53 5.85
CA GLN A 142 -30.36 6.17 4.54
C GLN A 142 -31.76 6.11 3.91
N ASN A 143 -32.01 7.02 2.96
CA ASN A 143 -33.27 7.02 2.21
C ASN A 143 -33.47 5.65 1.52
N PRO A 144 -34.64 5.00 1.66
CA PRO A 144 -34.91 3.69 1.05
C PRO A 144 -34.71 3.64 -0.47
N GLU A 145 -35.06 4.70 -1.20
CA GLU A 145 -34.91 4.76 -2.67
C GLU A 145 -33.44 4.85 -3.09
N ILE A 146 -32.65 5.69 -2.40
CA ILE A 146 -31.21 5.79 -2.64
C ILE A 146 -30.52 4.47 -2.28
N SER A 147 -30.97 3.83 -1.20
CA SER A 147 -30.39 2.57 -0.73
C SER A 147 -30.71 1.39 -1.67
N SER A 148 -31.90 1.34 -2.28
CA SER A 148 -32.22 0.31 -3.27
C SER A 148 -31.38 0.46 -4.54
N GLU A 149 -31.21 1.68 -5.04
CA GLU A 149 -30.34 1.96 -6.20
C GLU A 149 -28.88 1.64 -5.89
N ALA A 150 -28.40 2.04 -4.70
CA ALA A 150 -27.05 1.73 -4.26
C ALA A 150 -26.82 0.22 -4.10
N GLY A 151 -27.82 -0.52 -3.61
CA GLY A 151 -27.78 -1.98 -3.50
C GLY A 151 -27.68 -2.67 -4.87
N LEU A 152 -28.47 -2.24 -5.85
CA LEU A 152 -28.40 -2.76 -7.21
C LEU A 152 -27.03 -2.50 -7.82
N TYR A 153 -26.50 -1.28 -7.69
CA TYR A 153 -25.17 -0.92 -8.16
C TYR A 153 -24.08 -1.78 -7.49
N ALA A 154 -24.14 -1.98 -6.18
CA ALA A 154 -23.17 -2.78 -5.43
C ALA A 154 -23.13 -4.25 -5.86
N VAL A 155 -24.28 -4.85 -6.21
CA VAL A 155 -24.33 -6.21 -6.77
C VAL A 155 -23.59 -6.30 -8.11
N TRP A 156 -23.73 -5.30 -8.97
CA TRP A 156 -23.01 -5.23 -10.25
C TRP A 156 -21.50 -5.01 -10.09
N LEU A 157 -21.03 -4.51 -8.94
CA LEU A 157 -19.60 -4.40 -8.63
C LEU A 157 -18.95 -5.73 -8.20
N ILE A 158 -19.74 -6.75 -7.83
CA ILE A 158 -19.22 -8.02 -7.30
C ILE A 158 -18.22 -8.70 -8.25
N PRO A 159 -18.49 -8.86 -9.57
CA PRO A 159 -17.48 -9.43 -10.48
C PRO A 159 -16.19 -8.60 -10.54
N GLY A 160 -16.34 -7.27 -10.49
CA GLY A 160 -15.23 -6.32 -10.46
C GLY A 160 -14.36 -6.45 -9.20
N LEU A 161 -14.95 -6.83 -8.07
CA LEU A 161 -14.23 -7.07 -6.81
C LEU A 161 -13.19 -8.19 -6.95
N PHE A 162 -13.56 -9.33 -7.54
CA PHE A 162 -12.65 -10.45 -7.75
C PHE A 162 -11.57 -10.12 -8.79
N ALA A 163 -11.97 -9.46 -9.89
CA ALA A 163 -11.02 -8.99 -10.90
C ALA A 163 -10.00 -8.01 -10.28
N TYR A 164 -10.44 -7.12 -9.38
CA TYR A 164 -9.57 -6.20 -8.67
C TYR A 164 -8.59 -6.93 -7.75
N GLY A 165 -9.04 -7.94 -6.99
CA GLY A 165 -8.16 -8.76 -6.15
C GLY A 165 -7.03 -9.41 -6.95
N LEU A 166 -7.36 -10.01 -8.10
CA LEU A 166 -6.37 -10.58 -9.03
C LEU A 166 -5.43 -9.49 -9.58
N LEU A 167 -5.99 -8.35 -10.01
CA LEU A 167 -5.23 -7.23 -10.54
C LEU A 167 -4.23 -6.68 -9.52
N GLN A 168 -4.61 -6.59 -8.23
CA GLN A 168 -3.71 -6.15 -7.17
C GLN A 168 -2.49 -7.09 -7.06
N CYS A 169 -2.71 -8.40 -7.04
CA CYS A 169 -1.60 -9.36 -6.97
C CYS A 169 -0.65 -9.26 -8.17
N LEU A 170 -1.20 -9.20 -9.39
CA LEU A 170 -0.39 -9.09 -10.61
C LEU A 170 0.36 -7.76 -10.67
N THR A 171 -0.29 -6.68 -10.25
CA THR A 171 0.32 -5.35 -10.17
C THR A 171 1.51 -5.37 -9.21
N LYS A 172 1.33 -5.89 -7.99
CA LYS A 172 2.43 -5.97 -7.02
C LYS A 172 3.57 -6.86 -7.48
N PHE A 173 3.25 -8.00 -8.10
CA PHE A 173 4.25 -8.90 -8.69
C PHE A 173 5.13 -8.18 -9.72
N LEU A 174 4.56 -7.41 -10.64
CA LEU A 174 5.33 -6.66 -11.64
C LEU A 174 6.06 -5.44 -11.04
N GLN A 175 5.41 -4.73 -10.12
CA GLN A 175 5.95 -3.54 -9.48
C GLN A 175 7.22 -3.83 -8.66
N THR A 176 7.25 -4.91 -7.87
CA THR A 176 8.43 -5.27 -7.05
C THR A 176 9.65 -5.60 -7.90
N GLN A 177 9.43 -6.07 -9.13
CA GLN A 177 10.48 -6.34 -10.13
C GLN A 177 10.93 -5.08 -10.88
N ASN A 178 10.36 -3.91 -10.57
CA ASN A 178 10.55 -2.63 -11.29
C ASN A 178 9.95 -2.64 -12.71
N ILE A 179 9.02 -3.55 -13.01
CA ILE A 179 8.35 -3.66 -14.32
C ILE A 179 7.05 -2.85 -14.29
N VAL A 180 7.17 -1.53 -14.44
CA VAL A 180 6.05 -0.58 -14.28
C VAL A 180 5.44 -0.10 -15.61
N HIS A 181 6.14 -0.24 -16.73
CA HIS A 181 5.66 0.23 -18.04
C HIS A 181 4.41 -0.51 -18.55
N PRO A 182 4.30 -1.86 -18.48
CA PRO A 182 3.10 -2.56 -18.92
C PRO A 182 1.85 -2.13 -18.16
N LEU A 183 2.00 -1.83 -16.86
CA LEU A 183 0.90 -1.35 -16.00
C LEU A 183 0.34 -0.01 -16.50
N VAL A 184 1.22 0.92 -16.89
CA VAL A 184 0.82 2.21 -17.46
C VAL A 184 0.12 2.03 -18.79
N VAL A 185 0.66 1.20 -19.68
CA VAL A 185 0.07 0.95 -21.01
C VAL A 185 -1.32 0.29 -20.88
N CYS A 186 -1.47 -0.73 -20.05
CA CYS A 186 -2.75 -1.39 -19.81
C CYS A 186 -3.78 -0.44 -19.17
N SER A 187 -3.37 0.36 -18.18
CA SER A 187 -4.25 1.34 -17.55
C SER A 187 -4.67 2.45 -18.52
N GLY A 188 -3.74 2.92 -19.36
CA GLY A 188 -4.01 3.92 -20.39
C GLY A 188 -4.93 3.40 -21.49
N ALA A 189 -4.72 2.17 -21.96
CA ALA A 189 -5.59 1.51 -22.92
C ALA A 189 -7.01 1.30 -22.36
N THR A 190 -7.11 0.91 -21.09
CA THR A 190 -8.39 0.77 -20.40
C THR A 190 -9.12 2.11 -20.30
N LEU A 191 -8.41 3.19 -19.92
CA LEU A 191 -8.99 4.53 -19.86
C LEU A 191 -9.43 5.02 -21.23
N TYR A 192 -8.62 4.83 -22.26
CA TYR A 192 -8.97 5.20 -23.63
C TYR A 192 -10.25 4.49 -24.08
N TRP A 193 -10.32 3.18 -23.89
CA TRP A 193 -11.49 2.40 -24.27
C TRP A 193 -12.74 2.79 -23.45
N ALA A 194 -12.57 3.01 -22.15
CA ALA A 194 -13.65 3.50 -21.29
C ALA A 194 -14.16 4.86 -21.74
N PHE A 195 -13.26 5.79 -22.11
CA PHE A 195 -13.61 7.10 -22.62
C PHE A 195 -14.39 7.03 -23.93
N GLU A 196 -13.97 6.19 -24.88
CA GLU A 196 -14.70 5.99 -26.14
C GLU A 196 -16.11 5.40 -25.92
N MET A 197 -16.24 4.41 -25.03
CA MET A 197 -17.55 3.84 -24.67
C MET A 197 -18.47 4.87 -24.03
N VAL A 198 -17.91 5.71 -23.17
CA VAL A 198 -18.55 6.83 -22.50
C VAL A 198 -19.01 7.88 -23.50
N VAL A 199 -18.16 8.32 -24.43
CA VAL A 199 -18.54 9.27 -25.49
C VAL A 199 -19.65 8.70 -26.37
N LEU A 200 -19.57 7.42 -26.74
CA LEU A 200 -20.61 6.73 -27.50
C LEU A 200 -21.95 6.72 -26.75
N LEU A 201 -21.93 6.42 -25.45
CA LEU A 201 -23.12 6.43 -24.60
C LEU A 201 -23.65 7.86 -24.33
N ALA A 202 -22.77 8.87 -24.31
CA ALA A 202 -23.12 10.28 -24.12
C ALA A 202 -24.00 10.80 -25.25
N GLY A 203 -23.76 10.32 -26.48
CA GLY A 203 -24.55 10.66 -27.66
C GLY A 203 -26.03 10.30 -27.57
N PHE A 204 -26.42 9.50 -26.57
CA PHE A 204 -27.81 9.06 -26.34
C PHE A 204 -28.53 9.79 -25.18
N LEU A 205 -27.88 10.70 -24.46
CA LEU A 205 -28.43 11.27 -23.20
C LEU A 205 -29.10 12.64 -23.39
N PRO A 206 -30.34 12.85 -22.92
CA PRO A 206 -31.01 14.14 -22.95
C PRO A 206 -30.68 14.98 -21.70
N ASN A 207 -29.86 16.03 -21.92
CA ASN A 207 -29.76 17.25 -21.10
C ASN A 207 -29.23 17.12 -19.65
N PRO A 208 -27.98 17.53 -19.35
CA PRO A 208 -27.44 17.46 -17.99
C PRO A 208 -27.61 18.78 -17.21
N LYS A 209 -28.14 18.70 -15.99
CA LYS A 209 -28.17 19.81 -15.03
C LYS A 209 -27.23 19.58 -13.85
N LEU A 210 -26.62 20.70 -13.45
CA LEU A 210 -25.62 20.91 -12.41
C LEU A 210 -26.29 21.08 -11.05
N GLU A 211 -26.01 20.17 -10.10
CA GLU A 211 -25.85 20.50 -8.68
C GLU A 211 -25.33 19.33 -7.81
N THR A 212 -25.43 18.10 -8.29
CA THR A 212 -24.80 16.90 -7.69
C THR A 212 -23.29 16.76 -7.96
N SER A 213 -22.72 17.73 -8.66
CA SER A 213 -21.31 17.82 -9.07
C SER A 213 -20.37 18.22 -7.92
N ILE A 214 -20.80 19.05 -6.97
CA ILE A 214 -19.88 19.77 -6.06
C ILE A 214 -19.19 18.84 -5.03
N LEU A 215 -19.92 17.90 -4.44
CA LEU A 215 -19.39 16.97 -3.42
C LEU A 215 -18.51 15.88 -4.04
N SER A 216 -18.98 15.27 -5.13
CA SER A 216 -18.25 14.26 -5.91
C SER A 216 -16.94 14.83 -6.48
N ILE A 217 -16.95 16.10 -6.88
CA ILE A 217 -15.76 16.71 -7.48
C ILE A 217 -14.72 17.15 -6.44
N SER A 218 -15.13 17.59 -5.24
CA SER A 218 -14.19 17.88 -4.14
C SER A 218 -13.41 16.63 -3.72
N LEU A 219 -14.07 15.46 -3.70
CA LEU A 219 -13.42 14.17 -3.47
C LEU A 219 -12.48 13.78 -4.63
N ASN A 220 -12.83 14.09 -5.88
CA ASN A 220 -11.97 13.84 -7.04
C ASN A 220 -10.68 14.68 -7.03
N THR A 221 -10.74 15.95 -6.62
CA THR A 221 -9.54 16.77 -6.43
C THR A 221 -8.61 16.15 -5.38
N MET A 222 -9.16 15.76 -4.23
CA MET A 222 -8.39 15.20 -3.13
C MET A 222 -7.71 13.88 -3.53
N TRP A 223 -8.42 13.01 -4.27
CA TRP A 223 -7.85 11.78 -4.80
C TRP A 223 -6.79 12.02 -5.89
N MET A 224 -6.94 13.06 -6.71
CA MET A 224 -5.93 13.44 -7.69
C MET A 224 -4.62 13.84 -7.00
N VAL A 225 -4.70 14.65 -5.94
CA VAL A 225 -3.54 15.02 -5.12
C VAL A 225 -2.93 13.78 -4.45
N TYR A 226 -3.77 12.90 -3.88
CA TYR A 226 -3.36 11.65 -3.24
C TYR A 226 -2.55 10.71 -4.15
N THR A 227 -2.79 10.74 -5.47
CA THR A 227 -2.05 9.87 -6.39
C THR A 227 -0.54 10.09 -6.34
N ILE A 228 -0.09 11.32 -6.09
CA ILE A 228 1.33 11.68 -6.07
C ILE A 228 2.04 11.05 -4.85
N PRO A 229 1.59 11.28 -3.60
CA PRO A 229 2.10 10.55 -2.44
C PRO A 229 1.97 9.04 -2.54
N SER A 230 0.88 8.53 -3.11
CA SER A 230 0.66 7.08 -3.24
C SER A 230 1.70 6.41 -4.16
N GLY A 231 2.09 7.08 -5.25
CA GLY A 231 3.11 6.61 -6.18
C GLY A 231 4.50 6.65 -5.55
N LEU A 232 4.82 7.72 -4.80
CA LEU A 232 6.04 7.81 -4.02
C LEU A 232 6.11 6.74 -2.93
N SER A 233 5.00 6.52 -2.20
CA SER A 233 4.82 5.47 -1.18
C SER A 233 5.06 4.07 -1.73
N SER A 234 4.59 3.80 -2.95
CA SER A 234 4.82 2.52 -3.62
C SER A 234 6.30 2.38 -4.04
N ALA A 235 6.91 3.45 -4.58
CA ALA A 235 8.32 3.44 -4.96
C ALA A 235 9.24 3.19 -3.75
N ILE A 236 9.05 3.88 -2.62
CA ILE A 236 9.84 3.63 -1.41
C ILE A 236 9.65 2.21 -0.88
N SER A 237 8.42 1.69 -0.90
CA SER A 237 8.13 0.32 -0.45
C SER A 237 8.89 -0.71 -1.28
N ILE A 238 8.93 -0.55 -2.61
CA ILE A 238 9.69 -1.41 -3.54
C ILE A 238 11.19 -1.28 -3.30
N ARG A 239 11.71 -0.05 -3.16
CA ARG A 239 13.15 0.17 -2.96
C ARG A 239 13.61 -0.42 -1.63
N VAL A 240 12.93 -0.12 -0.53
CA VAL A 240 13.32 -0.60 0.81
C VAL A 240 13.24 -2.12 0.89
N SER A 241 12.16 -2.74 0.40
CA SER A 241 12.04 -4.21 0.39
C SER A 241 13.10 -4.88 -0.46
N ASN A 242 13.41 -4.34 -1.65
CA ASN A 242 14.46 -4.86 -2.53
C ASN A 242 15.85 -4.73 -1.90
N GLU A 243 16.19 -3.59 -1.30
CA GLU A 243 17.51 -3.37 -0.68
C GLU A 243 17.67 -4.19 0.62
N LEU A 244 16.60 -4.38 1.40
CA LEU A 244 16.60 -5.26 2.57
C LEU A 244 16.77 -6.74 2.16
N GLY A 245 16.04 -7.19 1.13
CA GLY A 245 16.20 -8.53 0.56
C GLY A 245 17.60 -8.77 -0.01
N ALA A 246 18.22 -7.74 -0.58
CA ALA A 246 19.60 -7.78 -1.07
C ALA A 246 20.66 -7.70 0.05
N ARG A 247 20.24 -7.66 1.32
CA ARG A 247 21.11 -7.52 2.50
C ARG A 247 21.93 -6.23 2.48
N ASN A 248 21.37 -5.15 1.93
CA ASN A 248 21.98 -3.82 1.86
C ASN A 248 21.23 -2.79 2.76
N PRO A 249 21.43 -2.86 4.09
CA PRO A 249 20.71 -2.00 5.04
C PRO A 249 21.05 -0.50 4.89
N GLN A 250 22.22 -0.19 4.35
CA GLN A 250 22.68 1.20 4.14
C GLN A 250 21.94 1.83 2.96
N ALA A 251 21.78 1.09 1.85
CA ALA A 251 20.97 1.53 0.73
C ALA A 251 19.49 1.66 1.13
N ALA A 252 18.94 0.73 1.92
CA ALA A 252 17.58 0.83 2.43
C ALA A 252 17.37 2.10 3.28
N ARG A 253 18.30 2.40 4.20
CA ARG A 253 18.28 3.64 4.99
C ARG A 253 18.36 4.89 4.11
N LEU A 254 19.24 4.88 3.10
CA LEU A 254 19.36 5.98 2.15
C LEU A 254 18.07 6.17 1.35
N SER A 255 17.42 5.09 0.91
CA SER A 255 16.14 5.14 0.21
C SER A 255 15.08 5.85 1.05
N VAL A 256 14.95 5.50 2.34
CA VAL A 256 14.02 6.18 3.26
C VAL A 256 14.34 7.66 3.41
N PHE A 257 15.61 7.99 3.60
CA PHE A 257 16.04 9.39 3.75
C PHE A 257 15.73 10.23 2.50
N VAL A 258 16.05 9.70 1.32
CA VAL A 258 15.79 10.37 0.04
C VAL A 258 14.29 10.56 -0.19
N SER A 259 13.47 9.56 0.07
CA SER A 259 12.02 9.72 -0.06
C SER A 259 11.44 10.71 0.94
N GLY A 260 12.01 10.80 2.15
CA GLY A 260 11.62 11.82 3.13
C GLY A 260 11.82 13.23 2.60
N ILE A 261 12.97 13.51 1.96
CA ILE A 261 13.23 14.80 1.33
C ILE A 261 12.30 15.05 0.14
N MET A 262 12.11 14.04 -0.71
CA MET A 262 11.22 14.14 -1.87
C MET A 262 9.78 14.44 -1.44
N CYS A 263 9.28 13.75 -0.41
CA CYS A 263 7.96 13.94 0.16
C CYS A 263 7.78 15.35 0.76
N LEU A 264 8.75 15.85 1.53
CA LEU A 264 8.67 17.21 2.06
C LEU A 264 8.64 18.25 0.93
N THR A 265 9.45 18.05 -0.11
CA THR A 265 9.51 18.95 -1.25
C THR A 265 8.18 18.94 -2.02
N GLU A 266 7.64 17.77 -2.30
CA GLU A 266 6.37 17.58 -3.00
C GLU A 266 5.19 18.13 -2.19
N GLY A 267 5.08 17.78 -0.91
CA GLY A 267 4.01 18.27 -0.04
C GLY A 267 4.02 19.80 0.11
N ILE A 268 5.19 20.44 0.21
CA ILE A 268 5.29 21.91 0.26
C ILE A 268 4.80 22.52 -1.06
N LEU A 269 5.21 21.96 -2.20
CA LEU A 269 4.77 22.44 -3.52
C LEU A 269 3.26 22.31 -3.68
N VAL A 270 2.70 21.15 -3.35
CA VAL A 270 1.25 20.90 -3.38
C VAL A 270 0.51 21.89 -2.46
N ALA A 271 0.96 22.05 -1.22
CA ALA A 271 0.31 22.96 -0.27
C ALA A 271 0.32 24.41 -0.76
N ILE A 272 1.43 24.89 -1.33
CA ILE A 272 1.54 26.24 -1.91
C ILE A 272 0.57 26.39 -3.08
N ILE A 273 0.57 25.44 -4.02
CA ILE A 273 -0.31 25.48 -5.21
C ILE A 273 -1.78 25.50 -4.77
N THR A 274 -2.18 24.60 -3.88
CA THR A 274 -3.55 24.51 -3.34
C THR A 274 -3.97 25.83 -2.70
N VAL A 275 -3.11 26.47 -1.89
CA VAL A 275 -3.44 27.76 -1.28
C VAL A 275 -3.53 28.89 -2.32
N LEU A 276 -2.66 28.89 -3.35
CA LEU A 276 -2.66 29.93 -4.39
C LEU A 276 -3.89 29.86 -5.30
N VAL A 277 -4.38 28.66 -5.60
CA VAL A 277 -5.55 28.48 -6.48
C VAL A 277 -6.89 28.58 -5.76
N ARG A 278 -6.91 28.77 -4.43
CA ARG A 278 -8.12 28.65 -3.59
C ARG A 278 -9.32 29.48 -4.05
N ASP A 279 -9.08 30.67 -4.58
CA ASP A 279 -10.12 31.62 -4.97
C ASP A 279 -10.68 31.32 -6.39
N ILE A 280 -9.96 30.49 -7.16
CA ILE A 280 -10.33 30.08 -8.53
C ILE A 280 -10.88 28.64 -8.51
N TRP A 281 -10.37 27.79 -7.62
CA TRP A 281 -10.66 26.37 -7.59
C TRP A 281 -12.15 26.08 -7.43
N GLY A 282 -12.86 26.86 -6.61
CA GLY A 282 -14.31 26.72 -6.44
C GLY A 282 -15.11 26.97 -7.73
N TYR A 283 -14.62 27.84 -8.62
CA TYR A 283 -15.29 28.18 -9.89
C TYR A 283 -15.17 27.08 -10.95
N LEU A 284 -14.26 26.11 -10.79
CA LEU A 284 -14.27 24.91 -11.62
C LEU A 284 -15.56 24.08 -11.42
N TYR A 285 -16.29 24.32 -10.31
CA TYR A 285 -17.32 23.40 -9.83
C TYR A 285 -18.67 24.04 -9.53
N SER A 286 -18.71 25.31 -9.13
CA SER A 286 -19.96 26.03 -8.90
C SER A 286 -19.84 27.50 -9.30
N ASN A 287 -20.93 28.03 -9.85
CA ASN A 287 -21.08 29.46 -10.10
C ASN A 287 -21.66 30.22 -8.89
N GLU A 288 -22.10 29.50 -7.85
CA GLU A 288 -22.65 30.07 -6.62
C GLU A 288 -21.53 30.63 -5.73
N GLU A 289 -21.51 31.95 -5.51
CA GLU A 289 -20.44 32.61 -4.75
C GLU A 289 -20.29 32.11 -3.31
N GLU A 290 -21.39 31.71 -2.67
CA GLU A 290 -21.38 31.19 -1.30
C GLU A 290 -20.58 29.87 -1.21
N VAL A 291 -20.77 28.99 -2.20
CA VAL A 291 -20.04 27.72 -2.30
C VAL A 291 -18.55 27.98 -2.55
N VAL A 292 -18.23 28.88 -3.49
CA VAL A 292 -16.83 29.22 -3.81
C VAL A 292 -16.11 29.82 -2.60
N LYS A 293 -16.73 30.74 -1.87
CA LYS A 293 -16.16 31.34 -0.64
C LYS A 293 -15.93 30.30 0.45
N TYR A 294 -16.85 29.35 0.60
CA TYR A 294 -16.69 28.25 1.55
C TYR A 294 -15.51 27.34 1.17
N VAL A 295 -15.41 26.94 -0.10
CA VAL A 295 -14.29 26.14 -0.63
C VAL A 295 -12.97 26.88 -0.40
N ALA A 296 -12.87 28.16 -0.79
CA ALA A 296 -11.67 28.97 -0.60
C ALA A 296 -11.21 29.03 0.87
N ALA A 297 -12.16 29.08 1.81
CA ALA A 297 -11.86 29.05 3.25
C ALA A 297 -11.45 27.66 3.78
N MET A 298 -11.79 26.59 3.07
CA MET A 298 -11.39 25.20 3.39
C MET A 298 -10.02 24.83 2.80
N MET A 299 -9.63 25.43 1.68
CA MET A 299 -8.39 25.08 0.96
C MET A 299 -7.11 25.13 1.81
N PRO A 300 -6.90 26.07 2.76
CA PRO A 300 -5.73 26.01 3.64
C PRO A 300 -5.73 24.80 4.59
N ILE A 301 -6.91 24.38 5.06
CA ILE A 301 -7.05 23.19 5.91
C ILE A 301 -6.76 21.93 5.08
N LEU A 302 -7.27 21.88 3.84
CA LEU A 302 -6.99 20.79 2.90
C LEU A 302 -5.51 20.72 2.54
N ALA A 303 -4.87 21.85 2.24
CA ALA A 303 -3.43 21.91 1.97
C ALA A 303 -2.58 21.35 3.11
N LEU A 304 -2.95 21.64 4.38
CA LEU A 304 -2.29 21.06 5.54
C LEU A 304 -2.54 19.55 5.64
N SER A 305 -3.78 19.11 5.41
CA SER A 305 -4.14 17.70 5.41
C SER A 305 -3.38 16.93 4.34
N ASP A 306 -3.33 17.42 3.11
CA ASP A 306 -2.65 16.80 1.97
C ASP A 306 -1.13 16.73 2.23
N PHE A 307 -0.54 17.77 2.80
CA PHE A 307 0.87 17.77 3.21
C PHE A 307 1.16 16.67 4.24
N MET A 308 0.31 16.54 5.26
CA MET A 308 0.44 15.52 6.29
C MET A 308 0.22 14.12 5.73
N ASP A 309 -0.75 13.96 4.83
CA ASP A 309 -1.05 12.71 4.18
C ASP A 309 0.11 12.26 3.27
N GLY A 310 0.80 13.21 2.63
CA GLY A 310 2.06 12.98 1.91
C GLY A 310 3.12 12.30 2.77
N ILE A 311 3.36 12.86 3.96
CA ILE A 311 4.29 12.31 4.96
C ILE A 311 3.82 10.94 5.42
N GLN A 312 2.55 10.82 5.81
CA GLN A 312 1.96 9.56 6.28
C GLN A 312 2.11 8.44 5.24
N CYS A 313 1.82 8.73 3.97
CA CYS A 313 1.93 7.79 2.87
C CYS A 313 3.37 7.31 2.69
N THR A 314 4.32 8.22 2.71
CA THR A 314 5.75 7.90 2.55
C THR A 314 6.26 7.01 3.69
N LEU A 315 5.91 7.34 4.94
CA LEU A 315 6.29 6.55 6.12
C LEU A 315 5.62 5.17 6.10
N SER A 316 4.35 5.10 5.70
CA SER A 316 3.62 3.84 5.55
C SER A 316 4.22 2.97 4.45
N GLY A 317 4.68 3.57 3.35
CA GLY A 317 5.39 2.88 2.29
C GLY A 317 6.71 2.29 2.77
N ALA A 318 7.50 3.06 3.53
CA ALA A 318 8.72 2.57 4.17
C ALA A 318 8.43 1.37 5.10
N ALA A 319 7.42 1.51 5.94
CA ALA A 319 7.01 0.46 6.88
C ALA A 319 6.53 -0.81 6.19
N ARG A 320 5.80 -0.70 5.05
CA ARG A 320 5.47 -1.85 4.21
C ARG A 320 6.72 -2.50 3.63
N GLY A 321 7.67 -1.72 3.12
CA GLY A 321 8.96 -2.23 2.66
C GLY A 321 9.74 -3.01 3.72
N CYS A 322 9.65 -2.57 4.99
CA CYS A 322 10.27 -3.24 6.15
C CYS A 322 9.44 -4.38 6.76
N GLY A 323 8.20 -4.63 6.32
CA GLY A 323 7.36 -5.67 6.92
C GLY A 323 6.73 -5.30 8.28
N TRP A 324 6.66 -4.02 8.65
CA TRP A 324 6.12 -3.56 9.94
C TRP A 324 4.61 -3.40 9.97
N GLN A 325 3.87 -3.98 9.01
CA GLN A 325 2.44 -3.70 8.84
C GLN A 325 1.62 -4.01 10.09
N LYS A 326 2.00 -5.03 10.88
CA LYS A 326 1.31 -5.38 12.12
C LYS A 326 1.35 -4.23 13.13
N VAL A 327 2.54 -3.71 13.44
CA VAL A 327 2.70 -2.59 14.39
C VAL A 327 2.03 -1.32 13.83
N CYS A 328 2.23 -1.03 12.54
CA CYS A 328 1.63 0.13 11.90
C CYS A 328 0.09 0.07 11.89
N SER A 329 -0.51 -1.12 11.75
CA SER A 329 -1.97 -1.29 11.80
C SER A 329 -2.53 -0.95 13.18
N VAL A 330 -1.84 -1.35 14.26
CA VAL A 330 -2.23 -1.01 15.64
C VAL A 330 -2.11 0.49 15.87
N ILE A 331 -1.00 1.10 15.46
CA ILE A 331 -0.80 2.56 15.54
C ILE A 331 -1.92 3.29 14.81
N ASN A 332 -2.26 2.86 13.58
CA ASN A 332 -3.34 3.45 12.79
C ASN A 332 -4.69 3.37 13.52
N LEU A 333 -5.04 2.19 14.04
CA LEU A 333 -6.29 2.00 14.79
C LEU A 333 -6.33 2.89 16.03
N CYS A 334 -5.27 2.94 16.82
CA CYS A 334 -5.20 3.81 17.99
C CYS A 334 -5.34 5.28 17.58
N SER A 335 -4.52 5.77 16.65
CA SER A 335 -4.52 7.18 16.23
C SER A 335 -5.90 7.65 15.76
N TYR A 336 -6.57 6.89 14.89
CA TYR A 336 -7.86 7.30 14.34
C TYR A 336 -9.03 7.09 15.30
N TYR A 337 -9.09 5.97 16.02
CA TYR A 337 -10.26 5.65 16.83
C TYR A 337 -10.19 6.22 18.26
N THR A 338 -9.01 6.29 18.87
CA THR A 338 -8.89 6.80 20.26
C THR A 338 -8.61 8.30 20.33
N ILE A 339 -8.02 8.89 19.29
CA ILE A 339 -7.69 10.33 19.25
C ILE A 339 -8.49 11.06 18.18
N GLY A 340 -8.49 10.55 16.94
CA GLY A 340 -9.14 11.19 15.80
C GLY A 340 -10.64 11.41 15.99
N ILE A 341 -11.39 10.33 16.20
CA ILE A 341 -12.86 10.38 16.36
C ILE A 341 -13.27 11.25 17.57
N PRO A 342 -12.71 11.07 18.78
CA PRO A 342 -13.06 11.94 19.90
C PRO A 342 -12.74 13.42 19.65
N SER A 343 -11.60 13.73 19.01
CA SER A 343 -11.24 15.11 18.65
C SER A 343 -12.21 15.68 17.61
N ALA A 344 -12.56 14.90 16.58
CA ALA A 344 -13.52 15.28 15.54
C ALA A 344 -14.89 15.62 16.15
N VAL A 345 -15.41 14.75 17.04
CA VAL A 345 -16.69 14.97 17.72
C VAL A 345 -16.63 16.21 18.61
N THR A 346 -15.54 16.38 19.36
CA THR A 346 -15.35 17.54 20.23
C THR A 346 -15.32 18.85 19.43
N PHE A 347 -14.54 18.91 18.35
CA PHE A 347 -14.44 20.11 17.53
C PHE A 347 -15.73 20.41 16.76
N ALA A 348 -16.38 19.40 16.21
CA ALA A 348 -17.58 19.58 15.39
C ALA A 348 -18.80 19.97 16.24
N PHE A 349 -19.06 19.24 17.34
CA PHE A 349 -20.31 19.35 18.09
C PHE A 349 -20.19 20.12 19.41
N VAL A 350 -19.08 19.96 20.14
CA VAL A 350 -18.89 20.65 21.44
C VAL A 350 -18.43 22.09 21.23
N LEU A 351 -17.41 22.28 20.39
CA LEU A 351 -16.89 23.62 20.05
C LEU A 351 -17.67 24.30 18.91
N LYS A 352 -18.64 23.62 18.31
CA LYS A 352 -19.54 24.14 17.26
C LYS A 352 -18.80 24.71 16.04
N ILE A 353 -17.65 24.10 15.68
CA ILE A 353 -16.86 24.49 14.50
C ILE A 353 -17.41 23.82 13.22
N GLY A 354 -18.42 22.94 13.35
CA GLY A 354 -19.11 22.30 12.23
C GLY A 354 -18.19 21.33 11.46
N GLY A 355 -18.37 21.22 10.13
CA GLY A 355 -17.61 20.30 9.28
C GLY A 355 -16.09 20.50 9.31
N LYS A 356 -15.61 21.72 9.58
CA LYS A 356 -14.18 22.02 9.80
C LYS A 356 -13.63 21.27 11.01
N GLY A 357 -14.44 21.12 12.07
CA GLY A 357 -14.07 20.37 13.26
C GLY A 357 -13.85 18.88 13.00
N LEU A 358 -14.63 18.27 12.10
CA LEU A 358 -14.44 16.88 11.69
C LEU A 358 -13.08 16.68 11.01
N TRP A 359 -12.73 17.58 10.09
CA TRP A 359 -11.44 17.59 9.40
C TRP A 359 -10.25 17.80 10.35
N LEU A 360 -10.38 18.70 11.33
CA LEU A 360 -9.35 18.90 12.35
C LEU A 360 -9.12 17.65 13.20
N GLY A 361 -10.15 16.83 13.44
CA GLY A 361 -9.98 15.55 14.12
C GLY A 361 -9.16 14.54 13.30
N ILE A 362 -9.34 14.50 11.98
CA ILE A 362 -8.52 13.68 11.06
C ILE A 362 -7.04 14.12 11.14
N ILE A 363 -6.80 15.43 11.12
CA ILE A 363 -5.47 16.01 11.26
C ILE A 363 -4.82 15.57 12.59
N CYS A 364 -5.54 15.61 13.71
CA CYS A 364 -5.01 15.13 15.00
C CYS A 364 -4.60 13.65 14.96
N ALA A 365 -5.39 12.77 14.34
CA ALA A 365 -5.03 11.36 14.18
C ALA A 365 -3.77 11.19 13.32
N MET A 366 -3.70 11.89 12.19
CA MET A 366 -2.53 11.87 11.30
C MET A 366 -1.27 12.35 12.02
N THR A 367 -1.36 13.42 12.84
CA THR A 367 -0.21 13.89 13.63
C THR A 367 0.35 12.79 14.52
N VAL A 368 -0.52 12.11 15.28
CA VAL A 368 -0.09 11.04 16.20
C VAL A 368 0.53 9.88 15.43
N GLN A 369 -0.09 9.47 14.32
CA GLN A 369 0.42 8.40 13.47
C GLN A 369 1.79 8.76 12.88
N ILE A 370 1.96 9.96 12.33
CA ILE A 370 3.23 10.44 11.76
C ILE A 370 4.32 10.43 12.84
N LEU A 371 4.03 10.98 14.02
CA LEU A 371 5.00 11.01 15.12
C LEU A 371 5.43 9.59 15.53
N ALA A 372 4.49 8.66 15.66
CA ALA A 372 4.80 7.28 15.99
C ALA A 372 5.67 6.60 14.92
N LEU A 373 5.34 6.75 13.64
CA LEU A 373 6.10 6.18 12.53
C LEU A 373 7.50 6.81 12.39
N VAL A 374 7.64 8.11 12.60
CA VAL A 374 8.94 8.81 12.63
C VAL A 374 9.80 8.27 13.78
N VAL A 375 9.24 8.13 14.98
CA VAL A 375 9.98 7.57 16.13
C VAL A 375 10.43 6.13 15.85
N MET A 376 9.57 5.31 15.24
CA MET A 376 9.95 3.95 14.84
C MET A 376 11.14 3.96 13.87
N LEU A 377 11.06 4.75 12.79
CA LEU A 377 12.14 4.83 11.80
C LEU A 377 13.45 5.35 12.39
N LEU A 378 13.39 6.35 13.28
CA LEU A 378 14.58 6.91 13.93
C LEU A 378 15.24 5.91 14.89
N ARG A 379 14.46 5.02 15.51
CA ARG A 379 14.97 3.98 16.43
C ARG A 379 15.38 2.69 15.74
N THR A 380 15.14 2.57 14.43
CA THR A 380 15.41 1.33 13.71
C THR A 380 16.90 1.14 13.49
N SER A 381 17.42 0.04 14.04
CA SER A 381 18.75 -0.46 13.69
C SER A 381 18.65 -1.25 12.39
N TRP A 382 18.98 -0.61 11.27
CA TRP A 382 18.92 -1.22 9.94
C TRP A 382 19.75 -2.51 9.81
N ASN A 383 20.82 -2.65 10.61
CA ASN A 383 21.64 -3.86 10.67
C ASN A 383 20.96 -5.03 11.39
N GLU A 384 20.08 -4.75 12.36
CA GLU A 384 19.29 -5.78 13.04
C GLU A 384 18.05 -6.13 12.22
N GLU A 385 17.46 -5.15 11.56
CA GLU A 385 16.26 -5.31 10.74
C GLU A 385 16.45 -6.35 9.63
N TRP A 386 17.49 -6.21 8.80
CA TRP A 386 17.73 -7.18 7.72
C TRP A 386 18.03 -8.58 8.26
N ARG A 387 18.74 -8.69 9.41
CA ARG A 387 19.05 -9.99 10.03
C ARG A 387 17.80 -10.68 10.57
N SER A 388 16.89 -9.92 11.19
CA SER A 388 15.62 -10.45 11.67
C SER A 388 14.80 -11.03 10.52
N GLN A 389 14.75 -10.33 9.39
CA GLN A 389 14.04 -10.77 8.19
C GLN A 389 14.69 -12.00 7.54
N ASP A 390 16.03 -12.05 7.51
CA ASP A 390 16.78 -13.20 7.00
C ASP A 390 16.55 -14.46 7.86
N LEU A 391 16.48 -14.30 9.20
CA LEU A 391 16.15 -15.37 10.14
C LEU A 391 14.70 -15.85 9.98
N GLU A 392 13.74 -14.94 9.79
CA GLU A 392 12.34 -15.31 9.53
C GLU A 392 12.20 -16.10 8.22
N MET A 393 12.89 -15.67 7.15
CA MET A 393 12.94 -16.43 5.90
C MET A 393 13.60 -17.80 6.08
N GLY A 394 14.75 -17.87 6.76
CA GLY A 394 15.46 -19.12 7.04
C GLY A 394 14.63 -20.11 7.87
N GLY A 395 13.93 -19.62 8.90
CA GLY A 395 13.02 -20.42 9.73
C GLY A 395 11.83 -20.96 8.93
N ALA A 396 11.24 -20.14 8.05
CA ALA A 396 10.14 -20.58 7.18
C ALA A 396 10.60 -21.66 6.16
N ILE A 397 11.81 -21.52 5.62
CA ILE A 397 12.42 -22.53 4.75
C ILE A 397 12.64 -23.84 5.53
N TYR A 398 13.16 -23.75 6.76
CA TYR A 398 13.39 -24.90 7.63
C TYR A 398 12.08 -25.64 7.99
N GLU A 399 11.02 -24.95 8.37
CA GLU A 399 9.71 -25.56 8.63
C GLU A 399 9.11 -26.21 7.38
N THR A 400 9.30 -25.60 6.22
CA THR A 400 8.82 -26.15 4.94
C THR A 400 9.62 -27.40 4.54
N TRP A 401 10.93 -27.41 4.83
CA TRP A 401 11.81 -28.55 4.61
C TRP A 401 11.44 -29.74 5.51
N LEU A 402 11.15 -29.49 6.79
CA LEU A 402 10.67 -30.53 7.73
C LEU A 402 9.38 -31.21 7.25
N LYS A 403 8.50 -30.48 6.56
CA LYS A 403 7.23 -31.00 6.04
C LYS A 403 7.35 -31.73 4.69
N ARG A 404 8.56 -31.94 4.16
CA ARG A 404 8.73 -32.70 2.90
C ARG A 404 8.37 -34.19 3.12
N PRO A 405 7.50 -34.78 2.28
CA PRO A 405 7.17 -36.20 2.35
C PRO A 405 8.43 -37.06 2.21
N GLY A 406 8.71 -37.91 3.19
CA GLY A 406 9.89 -38.79 3.23
C GLY A 406 10.94 -38.42 4.28
N LEU A 407 10.93 -37.20 4.81
CA LEU A 407 11.86 -36.74 5.85
C LEU A 407 11.31 -36.97 7.28
N GLU A 408 10.00 -36.79 7.48
CA GLU A 408 9.30 -37.17 8.72
C GLU A 408 9.47 -38.67 9.04
N PHE A 409 9.58 -39.52 8.02
CA PHE A 409 9.72 -40.97 8.18
C PHE A 409 11.11 -41.35 8.72
N ARG A 410 12.17 -40.60 8.38
CA ARG A 410 13.55 -40.89 8.82
C ARG A 410 13.85 -40.42 10.25
N LEU A 411 13.21 -39.33 10.70
CA LEU A 411 13.38 -38.79 12.05
C LEU A 411 12.50 -39.50 13.09
N ASN A 412 11.37 -40.10 12.68
CA ASN A 412 10.47 -40.86 13.55
C ASN A 412 10.69 -42.37 13.52
N ASP A 413 11.73 -42.88 12.85
CA ASP A 413 12.08 -44.30 12.88
C ASP A 413 12.71 -44.64 14.25
N PRO A 414 12.06 -45.45 15.10
CA PRO A 414 12.56 -45.79 16.44
C PRO A 414 13.87 -46.61 16.42
N THR A 415 14.34 -47.03 15.24
CA THR A 415 15.62 -47.75 15.09
C THR A 415 16.83 -46.82 14.97
N VAL A 416 16.64 -45.53 14.66
CA VAL A 416 17.73 -44.55 14.52
C VAL A 416 18.01 -43.92 15.88
N LYS A 417 19.10 -44.35 16.53
CA LYS A 417 19.49 -43.85 17.86
C LYS A 417 20.48 -42.68 17.78
N GLY A 418 20.18 -41.62 18.53
CA GLY A 418 21.11 -40.64 19.10
C GLY A 418 22.16 -40.05 18.16
N GLU A 419 23.28 -40.74 17.97
CA GLU A 419 24.41 -40.28 17.16
C GLU A 419 24.14 -40.41 15.66
N GLU A 420 23.47 -41.46 15.19
CA GLU A 420 23.19 -41.67 13.76
C GLU A 420 22.16 -40.68 13.24
N ALA A 421 21.14 -40.33 14.05
CA ALA A 421 20.22 -39.24 13.75
C ALA A 421 20.93 -37.89 13.70
N THR A 422 21.91 -37.67 14.58
CA THR A 422 22.69 -36.42 14.65
C THR A 422 23.69 -36.32 13.49
N GLU A 423 24.28 -37.43 13.05
CA GLU A 423 25.15 -37.48 11.86
C GLU A 423 24.36 -37.34 10.57
N ILE A 424 23.18 -37.98 10.45
CA ILE A 424 22.27 -37.74 9.33
C ILE A 424 21.88 -36.27 9.31
N TRP A 425 21.50 -35.69 10.45
CA TRP A 425 21.19 -34.27 10.59
C TRP A 425 22.38 -33.36 10.23
N LEU A 426 23.58 -33.63 10.73
CA LEU A 426 24.81 -32.87 10.42
C LEU A 426 25.25 -33.04 8.96
N SER A 427 25.03 -34.21 8.36
CA SER A 427 25.33 -34.47 6.94
C SER A 427 24.33 -33.79 6.02
N GLU A 428 23.05 -33.78 6.38
CA GLU A 428 21.98 -33.09 5.66
C GLU A 428 22.10 -31.57 5.83
N LEU A 429 22.50 -31.07 7.02
CA LEU A 429 22.84 -29.66 7.24
C LEU A 429 24.11 -29.26 6.52
N LYS A 430 25.14 -30.11 6.51
CA LYS A 430 26.31 -29.89 5.65
C LYS A 430 25.89 -29.90 4.20
N THR A 431 24.99 -30.77 3.76
CA THR A 431 24.51 -30.80 2.37
C THR A 431 23.63 -29.60 2.05
N ALA A 432 22.83 -29.10 3.00
CA ALA A 432 22.03 -27.88 2.88
C ALA A 432 22.92 -26.63 2.88
N LYS A 433 23.96 -26.60 3.71
CA LYS A 433 24.97 -25.53 3.78
C LYS A 433 25.94 -25.59 2.59
N ILE A 434 26.24 -26.77 2.08
CA ILE A 434 26.97 -27.03 0.83
C ILE A 434 26.05 -26.70 -0.36
N LEU A 435 24.74 -26.89 -0.28
CA LEU A 435 23.78 -26.42 -1.28
C LEU A 435 23.64 -24.91 -1.21
N GLU A 436 23.71 -24.30 -0.02
CA GLU A 436 23.78 -22.86 0.18
C GLU A 436 25.08 -22.31 -0.42
N GLU A 437 26.23 -22.93 -0.15
CA GLU A 437 27.54 -22.58 -0.69
C GLU A 437 27.70 -22.94 -2.18
N HIS A 438 27.05 -23.99 -2.71
CA HIS A 438 27.08 -24.35 -4.14
C HIS A 438 26.02 -23.63 -4.97
N TYR A 439 24.89 -23.21 -4.40
CA TYR A 439 24.00 -22.22 -5.05
C TYR A 439 24.74 -20.91 -5.30
N TRP A 440 25.67 -20.55 -4.40
CA TRP A 440 26.59 -19.42 -4.56
C TRP A 440 27.57 -19.57 -5.74
N TRP A 441 27.92 -20.79 -6.15
CA TRP A 441 28.85 -21.04 -7.28
C TRP A 441 28.16 -21.17 -8.65
N TRP A 442 26.85 -21.42 -8.70
CA TRP A 442 26.10 -21.50 -9.96
C TRP A 442 25.59 -20.15 -10.49
N GLN A 443 25.91 -19.02 -9.82
CA GLN A 443 25.57 -17.65 -10.23
C GLN A 443 26.78 -16.81 -10.70
N LYS A 444 27.77 -17.42 -11.35
CA LYS A 444 28.75 -16.66 -12.15
C LYS A 444 28.37 -16.59 -13.62
#